data_AF-A0A4Y2QNY4-F1
#
_entry.id   AF-A0A4Y2QNY4-F1
#
_cell.length_a   1.000
_cell.length_b   1.000
_cell.length_c   1.000
_cell.angle_alpha   90.00
_cell.angle_beta   90.00
_cell.angle_gamma   90.00
#
_symmetry.space_group_name_H-M   'P 1'
#
loop_
_entity.id
_entity.type
_entity.pdbx_description
1 polymer ?
#
loop_
_entity_poly.entity_id
_entity_poly.type
_entity_poly.pdbx_seq_one_letter_code
_entity_poly.pdbx_strand_id
1 'polypeptide(L)'
;MYLLFGFQAYCGFFEDAPPINLSAIASGNWGCGAFNGDPRLKFLIQLMAASHTGRDLLYFTFGNKHLKKELKEIYRFMSEKNLFV
;
A
#
# COMPACT_ATOMS: atom_id res chain seq x y z
N MET A 1 -5.80 4.29 16.15
CA MET A 1 -5.15 5.20 15.18
C MET A 1 -4.89 4.52 13.82
N TYR A 2 -4.34 3.31 13.75
CA TYR A 2 -4.04 2.66 12.45
C TYR A 2 -5.27 2.25 11.62
N LEU A 3 -6.38 1.89 12.27
CA LEU A 3 -7.67 1.61 11.60
C LEU A 3 -8.18 2.79 10.76
N LEU A 4 -8.04 4.02 11.27
CA LEU A 4 -8.43 5.24 10.56
C LEU A 4 -7.61 5.44 9.27
N PHE A 5 -6.31 5.13 9.31
CA PHE A 5 -5.47 5.23 8.11
C PHE A 5 -5.79 4.17 7.06
N GLY A 6 -6.17 2.96 7.48
CA GLY A 6 -6.66 1.92 6.56
C GLY A 6 -7.94 2.35 5.84
N PHE A 7 -8.89 2.91 6.59
CA PHE A 7 -10.12 3.45 6.01
C PHE A 7 -9.84 4.60 5.04
N GLN A 8 -8.94 5.53 5.40
CA GLN A 8 -8.57 6.64 4.53
C GLN A 8 -7.89 6.16 3.23
N ALA A 9 -7.03 5.15 3.29
CA ALA A 9 -6.43 4.56 2.10
C ALA A 9 -7.51 3.91 1.20
N TYR A 10 -8.39 3.09 1.81
CA TYR A 10 -9.48 2.44 1.08
C TYR A 10 -10.38 3.44 0.36
N CYS A 11 -10.88 4.47 1.07
CA CYS A 11 -11.73 5.49 0.47
C CYS A 11 -11.03 6.26 -0.66
N GLY A 12 -9.71 6.44 -0.59
CA GLY A 12 -8.94 7.09 -1.65
C GLY A 12 -8.65 6.18 -2.85
N PHE A 13 -8.71 4.86 -2.68
CA PHE A 13 -8.41 3.87 -3.73
C PHE A 13 -9.66 3.34 -4.40
N PHE A 14 -10.77 3.30 -3.65
CA PHE A 14 -12.07 2.86 -4.12
C PHE A 14 -12.58 3.77 -5.24
N GLU A 15 -12.99 3.16 -6.32
CA GLU A 15 -13.57 3.84 -7.46
C GLU A 15 -14.70 2.96 -8.00
N ASP A 16 -15.88 3.54 -8.18
CA ASP A 16 -17.05 2.84 -8.71
C ASP A 16 -16.97 2.77 -10.24
N ALA A 17 -16.00 2.00 -10.72
CA ALA A 17 -15.69 1.81 -12.13
C ALA A 17 -15.39 0.33 -12.42
N PRO A 18 -15.63 -0.14 -13.66
CA PRO A 18 -15.31 -1.51 -14.03
C PRO A 18 -13.78 -1.75 -13.96
N PRO A 19 -13.33 -2.97 -13.59
CA PRO A 19 -11.91 -3.26 -13.36
C PRO A 19 -10.98 -2.91 -14.52
N ILE A 20 -11.46 -2.99 -15.76
CA ILE A 20 -10.67 -2.64 -16.95
C ILE A 20 -10.27 -1.15 -17.02
N ASN A 21 -10.98 -0.30 -16.29
CA ASN A 21 -10.72 1.14 -16.22
C ASN A 21 -9.97 1.52 -14.93
N LEU A 22 -9.69 0.57 -14.04
CA LEU A 22 -8.98 0.83 -12.79
C LEU A 22 -7.46 0.80 -13.05
N SER A 23 -6.84 1.98 -13.02
CA SER A 23 -5.38 2.10 -13.08
C SER A 23 -4.72 1.64 -11.77
N ALA A 24 -3.44 1.30 -11.83
CA ALA A 24 -2.65 1.05 -10.62
C ALA A 24 -2.53 2.32 -9.76
N ILE A 25 -2.47 2.14 -8.45
CA ILE A 25 -2.28 3.22 -7.47
C ILE A 25 -0.80 3.57 -7.40
N ALA A 26 -0.44 4.80 -7.78
CA ALA A 26 0.92 5.32 -7.60
C ALA A 26 1.05 6.01 -6.24
N SER A 27 1.82 5.44 -5.31
CA SER A 27 1.96 5.96 -3.94
C SER A 27 3.38 5.77 -3.37
N GLY A 28 3.59 6.08 -2.09
CA GLY A 28 4.88 5.94 -1.42
C GLY A 28 4.77 6.09 0.10
N ASN A 29 5.78 6.72 0.70
CA ASN A 29 5.97 6.89 2.15
C ASN A 29 4.97 7.88 2.79
N TRP A 30 3.68 7.60 2.62
CA TRP A 30 2.59 8.47 3.04
C TRP A 30 2.54 8.60 4.57
N GLY A 31 2.76 9.83 5.04
CA GLY A 31 2.76 10.15 6.46
C GLY A 31 4.04 9.75 7.21
N CYS A 32 5.14 9.46 6.52
CA CYS A 32 6.39 8.99 7.14
C CYS A 32 7.48 10.06 7.31
N GLY A 33 7.26 11.27 6.80
CA GLY A 33 8.17 12.41 6.96
C GLY A 33 7.86 13.18 8.23
N ALA A 34 7.34 14.41 8.08
CA ALA A 34 6.97 15.29 9.20
C ALA A 34 5.99 14.65 10.22
N PHE A 35 5.16 13.71 9.76
CA PHE A 35 4.20 12.99 10.60
C PHE A 35 4.79 11.74 11.31
N ASN A 36 6.07 11.45 11.09
CA ASN A 36 6.86 10.42 11.77
C ASN A 36 6.25 9.00 11.78
N GLY A 37 5.47 8.65 10.75
CA GLY A 37 4.92 7.31 10.59
C GLY A 37 5.96 6.29 10.09
N ASP A 38 5.84 5.03 10.51
CA ASP A 38 6.71 3.97 10.00
C ASP A 38 6.33 3.60 8.54
N PRO A 39 7.29 3.62 7.60
CA PRO A 39 7.03 3.36 6.18
C PRO A 39 6.68 1.91 5.87
N ARG A 40 7.13 0.94 6.67
CA ARG A 40 6.82 -0.49 6.50
C ARG A 40 5.37 -0.74 6.87
N LEU A 41 4.92 -0.16 7.99
CA LEU A 41 3.53 -0.22 8.42
C LEU A 41 2.61 0.51 7.42
N LYS A 42 3.02 1.69 6.94
CA LYS A 42 2.24 2.44 5.95
C LYS A 42 2.16 1.75 4.59
N PHE A 43 3.22 1.03 4.18
CA PHE A 43 3.19 0.17 3.02
C PHE A 43 2.16 -0.96 3.20
N LEU A 44 2.19 -1.68 4.32
CA LEU A 44 1.28 -2.80 4.56
C LEU A 44 -0.20 -2.35 4.58
N ILE A 45 -0.49 -1.21 5.21
CA ILE A 45 -1.84 -0.63 5.22
C ILE A 45 -2.32 -0.31 3.80
N GLN A 46 -1.48 0.34 2.99
CA GLN A 46 -1.84 0.66 1.61
C GLN A 46 -1.98 -0.60 0.75
N LEU A 47 -1.13 -1.61 0.96
CA LEU A 47 -1.20 -2.88 0.25
C LEU A 47 -2.50 -3.64 0.53
N MET A 48 -2.96 -3.66 1.79
CA MET A 48 -4.25 -4.26 2.15
C MET A 48 -5.43 -3.49 1.52
N ALA A 49 -5.40 -2.16 1.54
CA ALA A 49 -6.44 -1.35 0.92
C ALA A 49 -6.48 -1.52 -0.61
N ALA A 50 -5.32 -1.61 -1.26
CA ALA A 50 -5.21 -1.85 -2.70
C ALA A 50 -5.73 -3.25 -3.09
N SER A 51 -5.34 -4.29 -2.34
CA SER A 51 -5.88 -5.65 -2.49
C SER A 51 -7.41 -5.67 -2.42
N HIS A 52 -7.96 -5.05 -1.37
CA HIS A 52 -9.41 -5.05 -1.16
C HIS A 52 -10.19 -4.24 -2.21
N THR A 53 -9.55 -3.28 -2.87
CA THR A 53 -10.16 -2.51 -3.98
C THR A 53 -9.88 -3.13 -5.35
N GLY A 54 -9.17 -4.26 -5.41
CA GLY A 54 -8.81 -4.93 -6.66
C GLY A 54 -7.84 -4.14 -7.52
N ARG A 55 -6.99 -3.30 -6.91
CA ARG A 55 -6.04 -2.42 -7.61
C ARG A 55 -4.60 -2.79 -7.30
N ASP A 56 -3.76 -2.73 -8.33
CA ASP A 56 -2.31 -2.84 -8.16
C ASP A 56 -1.73 -1.63 -7.43
N LEU A 57 -0.67 -1.83 -6.66
CA LEU A 57 0.03 -0.76 -5.93
C LEU A 57 1.47 -0.58 -6.45
N LEU A 58 1.74 0.58 -7.03
CA LEU A 58 3.09 1.03 -7.39
C LEU A 58 3.65 1.88 -6.24
N TYR A 59 4.61 1.34 -5.50
CA TYR A 59 5.16 2.00 -4.31
C TYR A 59 6.56 2.59 -4.55
N PHE A 60 6.67 3.90 -4.40
CA PHE A 60 7.92 4.66 -4.57
C PHE A 60 8.59 4.94 -3.22
N THR A 61 9.79 4.40 -3.03
CA THR A 61 10.57 4.57 -1.78
C THR A 61 11.48 5.81 -1.77
N PHE A 62 11.35 6.70 -2.77
CA PHE A 62 12.12 7.94 -2.89
C PHE A 62 13.64 7.74 -2.71
N GLY A 63 14.21 6.81 -3.49
CA GLY A 63 15.65 6.52 -3.48
C GLY A 63 16.14 5.64 -2.32
N ASN A 64 15.29 5.34 -1.32
CA ASN A 64 15.66 4.46 -0.23
C ASN A 64 15.69 2.99 -0.70
N LYS A 65 16.90 2.50 -1.00
CA LYS A 65 17.15 1.13 -1.49
C LYS A 65 16.97 0.07 -0.40
N HIS A 66 17.29 0.39 0.85
CA HIS A 66 17.14 -0.54 1.97
C HIS A 66 15.67 -0.81 2.23
N LEU A 67 14.86 0.25 2.36
CA LEU A 67 13.42 0.14 2.52
C LEU A 67 12.80 -0.64 1.35
N LYS A 68 13.20 -0.36 0.10
CA LYS A 68 12.72 -1.12 -1.07
C LYS A 68 12.94 -2.63 -0.91
N LYS A 69 14.09 -3.05 -0.35
CA LYS A 69 14.37 -4.47 -0.12
C LYS A 69 13.43 -5.04 0.96
N GLU A 70 13.28 -4.35 2.08
CA GLU A 70 12.38 -4.78 3.16
C GLU A 70 10.92 -4.89 2.69
N LEU A 71 10.41 -3.90 1.95
CA LEU A 71 9.04 -3.92 1.44
C LEU A 71 8.81 -5.08 0.45
N LYS A 72 9.82 -5.43 -0.37
CA LYS A 72 9.76 -6.60 -1.24
C LYS A 72 9.69 -7.90 -0.46
N GLU A 73 10.43 -8.01 0.65
CA GLU A 73 10.39 -9.19 1.51
C GLU A 73 9.02 -9.34 2.18
N ILE A 74 8.44 -8.24 2.65
CA ILE A 74 7.06 -8.21 3.19
C ILE A 74 6.07 -8.65 2.11
N TYR A 75 6.11 -8.06 0.92
CA TYR A 75 5.22 -8.43 -0.18
C TYR A 75 5.32 -9.92 -0.52
N ARG A 76 6.55 -10.42 -0.69
CA ARG A 76 6.80 -11.84 -0.98
C ARG A 76 6.21 -12.75 0.08
N PHE A 77 6.43 -12.43 1.36
CA PHE A 77 5.87 -13.21 2.46
C PHE A 77 4.33 -13.25 2.41
N MET A 78 3.69 -12.10 2.16
CA MET A 78 2.23 -12.03 2.03
C MET A 78 1.71 -12.85 0.85
N SER A 79 2.41 -12.80 -0.31
CA SER A 79 2.09 -13.62 -1.48
C SER A 79 2.21 -15.12 -1.20
N GLU A 80 3.32 -15.55 -0.61
CA GLU A 80 3.57 -16.97 -0.30
C GLU A 80 2.54 -17.55 0.68
N LYS A 81 1.99 -16.70 1.55
CA LYS A 81 0.98 -17.09 2.54
C LYS A 81 -0.47 -16.88 2.04
N ASN A 82 -0.67 -16.39 0.80
CA ASN A 82 -1.98 -16.04 0.25
C ASN A 82 -2.81 -15.15 1.20
N LEU A 83 -2.17 -14.13 1.80
CA LEU A 83 -2.81 -13.23 2.76
C LEU A 83 -3.43 -11.97 2.13
N PHE A 84 -3.50 -11.93 0.81
CA PHE A 84 -4.23 -10.89 0.09
C PHE A 84 -5.73 -11.16 0.16
N VAL A 85 -6.51 -10.08 0.23
CA VAL A 85 -7.98 -10.09 0.24
C VAL A 85 -8.49 -9.92 -1.17
#